data_AF-A0A972BZW2-F1
#
_entry.id   AF-A0A972BZW2-F1
#
_cell.length_a   1.000
_cell.length_b   1.000
_cell.length_c   1.000
_cell.angle_alpha   90.00
_cell.angle_beta   90.00
_cell.angle_gamma   90.00
#
_symmetry.space_group_name_H-M   'P 1'
#
loop_
_entity.id
_entity.type
_entity.pdbx_description
1 polymer ?
#
loop_
_entity_poly.entity_id
_entity_poly.type
_entity_poly.pdbx_seq_one_letter_code
_entity_poly.pdbx_strand_id
1 'polypeptide(L)'
;MAVIEVAGKELTVTNLDKVWWPQSGITKGDVIRYYVEIAPWLLPHLQNRPLVLTRYPDGYEGKSFYQKNTPAHAPEWLRTFPLQSDSGRIINYCLADDLADLIWIVNSGAFEIHPFLSRVATIEQPDYVVFDLDPMEKATWQHVCETALAIAKALELWGLHAFPKTSGSTGMQIFVPIKLGYTYEQVRKFALAICQAVQSVLPHMTTLERKIAKREGKLYLDYLQNGLGKTLATVYGVRPKPGATVSAPLTWEEVAEAELRPADFTINNILQRVRNMGDLFAPVQNIAQSLDHILEQGESRK
;
A
#
# COMPACT_ATOMS: atom_id res chain seq x y z
N MET A 1 -12.20 18.91 -22.40
CA MET A 1 -12.44 17.47 -22.21
C MET A 1 -12.00 16.77 -23.49
N ALA A 2 -11.41 15.60 -23.40
CA ALA A 2 -11.00 14.82 -24.56
C ALA A 2 -11.40 13.36 -24.35
N VAL A 3 -11.84 12.69 -25.43
CA VAL A 3 -12.05 11.24 -25.44
C VAL A 3 -10.80 10.61 -26.03
N ILE A 4 -10.23 9.63 -25.32
CA ILE A 4 -9.06 8.88 -25.74
C ILE A 4 -9.38 7.39 -25.70
N GLU A 5 -8.74 6.62 -26.58
CA GLU A 5 -8.77 5.16 -26.51
C GLU A 5 -7.56 4.66 -25.71
N VAL A 6 -7.81 3.87 -24.68
CA VAL A 6 -6.77 3.27 -23.82
C VAL A 6 -7.13 1.80 -23.63
N ALA A 7 -6.22 0.89 -23.98
CA ALA A 7 -6.46 -0.57 -23.86
C ALA A 7 -7.80 -1.03 -24.49
N GLY A 8 -8.20 -0.43 -25.62
CA GLY A 8 -9.45 -0.76 -26.32
C GLY A 8 -10.73 -0.22 -25.65
N LYS A 9 -10.61 0.66 -24.65
CA LYS A 9 -11.71 1.32 -23.95
C LYS A 9 -11.70 2.82 -24.23
N GLU A 10 -12.86 3.38 -24.55
CA GLU A 10 -13.02 4.84 -24.64
C GLU A 10 -13.08 5.47 -23.24
N LEU A 11 -12.25 6.49 -23.01
CA LEU A 11 -12.10 7.16 -21.74
C LEU A 11 -12.15 8.68 -21.93
N THR A 12 -13.02 9.35 -21.19
CA THR A 12 -13.07 10.83 -21.16
C THR A 12 -12.13 11.39 -20.10
N VAL A 13 -11.09 12.09 -20.53
CA VAL A 13 -10.19 12.86 -19.66
C VAL A 13 -10.63 14.33 -19.58
N THR A 14 -10.53 14.90 -18.38
CA THR A 14 -11.01 16.26 -18.09
C THR A 14 -9.99 17.05 -17.30
N ASN A 15 -9.99 18.38 -17.46
CA ASN A 15 -9.24 19.30 -16.60
C ASN A 15 -7.74 18.95 -16.45
N LEU A 16 -7.07 18.56 -17.55
CA LEU A 16 -5.68 18.10 -17.50
C LEU A 16 -4.74 19.18 -16.97
N ASP A 17 -4.99 20.45 -17.29
CA ASP A 17 -4.19 21.59 -16.81
C ASP A 17 -4.53 22.03 -15.37
N LYS A 18 -5.49 21.36 -14.70
CA LYS A 18 -5.82 21.68 -13.31
C LYS A 18 -4.60 21.38 -12.44
N VAL A 19 -4.09 22.41 -11.78
CA VAL A 19 -2.99 22.27 -10.82
C VAL A 19 -3.50 21.55 -9.58
N TRP A 20 -2.91 20.41 -9.28
CA TRP A 20 -3.22 19.61 -8.10
C TRP A 20 -2.25 19.84 -6.95
N TRP A 21 -0.99 20.22 -7.25
CA TRP A 21 -0.01 20.73 -6.27
C TRP A 21 0.46 22.14 -6.65
N PRO A 22 -0.14 23.20 -6.06
CA PRO A 22 0.20 24.58 -6.40
C PRO A 22 1.69 24.92 -6.24
N GLN A 23 2.33 24.44 -5.17
CA GLN A 23 3.72 24.80 -4.86
C GLN A 23 4.73 24.21 -5.85
N SER A 24 4.45 23.03 -6.39
CA SER A 24 5.32 22.35 -7.36
C SER A 24 4.81 22.45 -8.80
N GLY A 25 3.68 23.12 -9.03
CA GLY A 25 3.05 23.27 -10.35
C GLY A 25 2.53 21.97 -10.96
N ILE A 26 2.47 20.87 -10.19
CA ILE A 26 2.08 19.55 -10.73
C ILE A 26 0.59 19.57 -11.07
N THR A 27 0.28 19.24 -12.32
CA THR A 27 -1.07 19.20 -12.85
C THR A 27 -1.69 17.80 -12.77
N LYS A 28 -3.01 17.73 -12.95
CA LYS A 28 -3.73 16.48 -13.16
C LYS A 28 -3.15 15.69 -14.35
N GLY A 29 -2.80 16.37 -15.44
CA GLY A 29 -2.20 15.78 -16.61
C GLY A 29 -0.85 15.12 -16.32
N ASP A 30 -0.02 15.74 -15.48
CA ASP A 30 1.28 15.18 -15.08
C ASP A 30 1.12 13.90 -14.26
N VAL A 31 0.15 13.88 -13.33
CA VAL A 31 -0.14 12.68 -12.54
C VAL A 31 -0.70 11.55 -13.41
N ILE A 32 -1.60 11.87 -14.36
CA ILE A 32 -2.10 10.89 -15.33
C ILE A 32 -0.94 10.33 -16.17
N ARG A 33 -0.05 11.19 -16.69
CA ARG A 33 1.14 10.77 -17.45
C ARG A 33 2.03 9.85 -16.63
N TYR A 34 2.29 10.21 -15.37
CA TYR A 34 3.03 9.38 -14.43
C TYR A 34 2.41 7.97 -14.31
N TYR A 35 1.09 7.88 -14.11
CA TYR A 35 0.42 6.58 -13.98
C TYR A 35 0.45 5.77 -15.29
N VAL A 36 0.39 6.42 -16.46
CA VAL A 36 0.59 5.74 -17.75
C VAL A 36 1.99 5.12 -17.83
N GLU A 37 3.02 5.87 -17.44
CA GLU A 37 4.40 5.41 -17.54
C GLU A 37 4.77 4.33 -16.52
N ILE A 38 4.23 4.40 -15.29
CA ILE A 38 4.53 3.43 -14.23
C ILE A 38 3.65 2.17 -14.30
N ALA A 39 2.56 2.20 -15.07
CA ALA A 39 1.58 1.11 -15.17
C ALA A 39 2.18 -0.28 -15.41
N PRO A 40 3.22 -0.48 -16.26
CA PRO A 40 3.82 -1.80 -16.47
C PRO A 40 4.36 -2.45 -15.20
N TRP A 41 4.83 -1.63 -14.24
CA TRP A 41 5.32 -2.11 -12.95
C TRP A 41 4.25 -2.07 -11.86
N LEU A 42 3.29 -1.16 -11.94
CA LEU A 42 2.23 -1.00 -10.94
C LEU A 42 1.08 -2.01 -11.10
N LEU A 43 0.54 -2.18 -12.32
CA LEU A 43 -0.68 -2.97 -12.55
C LEU A 43 -0.60 -4.42 -12.04
N PRO A 44 0.53 -5.14 -12.14
CA PRO A 44 0.65 -6.48 -11.54
C PRO A 44 0.30 -6.52 -10.05
N HIS A 45 0.55 -5.43 -9.31
CA HIS A 45 0.23 -5.33 -7.87
C HIS A 45 -1.24 -5.01 -7.58
N LEU A 46 -1.98 -4.48 -8.56
CA LEU A 46 -3.40 -4.12 -8.44
C LEU A 46 -4.35 -5.19 -8.99
N GLN A 47 -3.85 -6.04 -9.89
CA GLN A 47 -4.66 -6.97 -10.66
C GLN A 47 -5.52 -7.88 -9.76
N ASN A 48 -6.81 -7.97 -10.09
CA ASN A 48 -7.81 -8.77 -9.37
C ASN A 48 -7.98 -8.38 -7.89
N ARG A 49 -7.55 -7.18 -7.47
CA ARG A 49 -7.73 -6.70 -6.09
C ARG A 49 -8.84 -5.66 -6.02
N PRO A 50 -9.83 -5.84 -5.14
CA PRO A 50 -10.74 -4.77 -4.76
C PRO A 50 -9.95 -3.56 -4.25
N LEU A 51 -10.34 -2.36 -4.68
CA LEU A 51 -9.67 -1.12 -4.32
C LEU A 51 -10.53 -0.25 -3.42
N VAL A 52 -9.87 0.41 -2.47
CA VAL A 52 -10.41 1.58 -1.80
C VAL A 52 -9.65 2.82 -2.24
N LEU A 53 -10.36 3.92 -2.45
CA LEU A 53 -9.79 5.14 -3.01
C LEU A 53 -9.95 6.30 -2.04
N THR A 54 -8.92 7.15 -1.92
CA THR A 54 -9.08 8.49 -1.35
C THR A 54 -8.96 9.51 -2.47
N ARG A 55 -10.01 10.32 -2.62
CA ARG A 55 -10.14 11.28 -3.72
C ARG A 55 -9.93 12.70 -3.25
N TYR A 56 -9.22 13.48 -4.08
CA TYR A 56 -8.86 14.88 -3.90
C TYR A 56 -9.28 15.68 -5.15
N PRO A 57 -10.60 15.93 -5.35
CA PRO A 57 -11.08 16.57 -6.57
C PRO A 57 -10.45 17.94 -6.84
N ASP A 58 -10.08 18.65 -5.78
CA ASP A 58 -9.57 20.02 -5.80
C ASP A 58 -8.08 20.14 -5.50
N GLY A 59 -7.32 19.05 -5.62
CA GLY A 59 -5.89 19.04 -5.34
C GLY A 59 -5.58 18.67 -3.90
N TYR A 60 -4.29 18.54 -3.59
CA TYR A 60 -3.84 17.88 -2.35
C TYR A 60 -4.13 18.68 -1.07
N GLU A 61 -4.28 20.00 -1.17
CA GLU A 61 -4.70 20.89 -0.06
C GLU A 61 -6.22 20.98 0.08
N GLY A 62 -6.96 20.46 -0.89
CA GLY A 62 -8.41 20.47 -0.92
C GLY A 62 -9.04 19.43 0.01
N LYS A 63 -10.38 19.40 0.02
CA LYS A 63 -11.12 18.37 0.74
C LYS A 63 -10.90 17.00 0.12
N SER A 64 -10.71 16.01 0.97
CA SER A 64 -10.63 14.61 0.57
C SER A 64 -11.84 13.81 1.03
N PHE A 65 -12.15 12.74 0.31
CA PHE A 65 -13.11 11.75 0.79
C PHE A 65 -12.67 10.33 0.46
N TYR A 66 -13.01 9.43 1.39
CA TYR A 66 -12.71 8.01 1.29
C TYR A 66 -13.87 7.27 0.63
N GLN A 67 -13.58 6.48 -0.40
CA GLN A 67 -14.58 5.85 -1.26
C GLN A 67 -14.32 4.34 -1.38
N LYS A 68 -15.20 3.55 -0.78
CA LYS A 68 -15.28 2.09 -0.97
C LYS A 68 -16.19 1.69 -2.12
N ASN A 69 -17.37 2.31 -2.19
CA ASN A 69 -18.39 1.96 -3.18
C ASN A 69 -18.12 2.69 -4.50
N THR A 70 -18.08 1.95 -5.59
CA THR A 70 -17.95 2.47 -6.95
C THR A 70 -19.15 3.37 -7.27
N PRO A 71 -18.94 4.56 -7.85
CA PRO A 71 -20.03 5.49 -8.14
C PRO A 71 -20.88 4.97 -9.32
N ALA A 72 -22.15 5.35 -9.33
CA ALA A 72 -23.11 4.93 -10.37
C ALA A 72 -22.76 5.42 -11.79
N HIS A 73 -21.93 6.46 -11.91
CA HIS A 73 -21.46 6.99 -13.20
C HIS A 73 -20.16 6.33 -13.68
N ALA A 74 -19.70 5.26 -13.01
CA ALA A 74 -18.55 4.51 -13.50
C ALA A 74 -18.87 3.90 -14.89
N PRO A 75 -17.87 3.82 -15.80
CA PRO A 75 -18.05 3.18 -17.10
C PRO A 75 -18.47 1.73 -16.95
N GLU A 76 -19.30 1.23 -17.88
CA GLU A 76 -19.81 -0.15 -17.86
C GLU A 76 -18.69 -1.20 -17.92
N TRP A 77 -17.57 -0.86 -18.57
CA TRP A 77 -16.41 -1.73 -18.67
C TRP A 77 -15.57 -1.80 -17.39
N LEU A 78 -15.78 -0.92 -16.41
CA LEU A 78 -15.03 -0.93 -15.15
C LEU A 78 -15.56 -2.07 -14.28
N ARG A 79 -14.75 -3.11 -14.13
CA ARG A 79 -15.12 -4.27 -13.30
C ARG A 79 -15.25 -3.86 -11.84
N THR A 80 -16.26 -4.42 -11.17
CA THR A 80 -16.47 -4.26 -9.73
C THR A 80 -16.63 -5.61 -9.04
N PHE A 81 -16.40 -5.63 -7.72
CA PHE A 81 -16.57 -6.80 -6.88
C PHE A 81 -17.50 -6.48 -5.70
N PRO A 82 -18.66 -7.16 -5.59
CA PRO A 82 -19.60 -6.93 -4.50
C PRO A 82 -19.13 -7.62 -3.22
N LEU A 83 -19.15 -6.90 -2.10
CA LEU A 83 -18.95 -7.45 -0.76
C LEU A 83 -19.97 -6.88 0.21
N GLN A 84 -20.54 -7.76 1.03
CA GLN A 84 -21.45 -7.36 2.09
C GLN A 84 -20.65 -6.78 3.27
N SER A 85 -21.02 -5.58 3.71
CA SER A 85 -20.48 -4.96 4.92
C SER A 85 -21.09 -5.57 6.18
N ASP A 86 -20.49 -5.31 7.33
CA ASP A 86 -21.02 -5.68 8.66
C ASP A 86 -22.45 -5.14 8.89
N SER A 87 -22.82 -4.05 8.22
CA SER A 87 -24.16 -3.47 8.29
C SER A 87 -25.17 -4.13 7.33
N GLY A 88 -24.79 -5.19 6.62
CA GLY A 88 -25.62 -5.89 5.64
C GLY A 88 -25.73 -5.21 4.27
N ARG A 89 -25.03 -4.09 4.04
CA ARG A 89 -25.07 -3.38 2.75
C ARG A 89 -24.06 -3.98 1.78
N ILE A 90 -24.46 -4.18 0.53
CA ILE A 90 -23.52 -4.53 -0.55
C ILE A 90 -22.73 -3.29 -0.96
N ILE A 91 -21.41 -3.41 -0.94
CA ILE A 91 -20.45 -2.43 -1.42
C ILE A 91 -19.77 -3.01 -2.67
N ASN A 92 -19.83 -2.28 -3.78
CA ASN A 92 -19.17 -2.66 -5.03
C ASN A 92 -17.81 -1.97 -5.12
N TYR A 93 -16.72 -2.70 -4.88
CA TYR A 93 -15.36 -2.18 -4.97
C TYR A 93 -14.88 -2.20 -6.42
N CYS A 94 -14.29 -1.12 -6.92
CA CYS A 94 -13.72 -1.11 -8.26
C CYS A 94 -12.39 -1.89 -8.30
N LEU A 95 -12.03 -2.36 -9.48
CA LEU A 95 -10.76 -3.00 -9.77
C LEU A 95 -9.94 -2.14 -10.74
N ALA A 96 -8.62 -2.32 -10.74
CA ALA A 96 -7.72 -1.76 -11.75
C ALA A 96 -6.96 -2.91 -12.41
N ASP A 97 -7.59 -3.53 -13.41
CA ASP A 97 -7.03 -4.72 -14.06
C ASP A 97 -6.20 -4.35 -15.31
N ASP A 98 -6.45 -3.19 -15.90
CA ASP A 98 -5.68 -2.64 -17.01
C ASP A 98 -5.43 -1.13 -16.89
N LEU A 99 -4.75 -0.60 -17.91
CA LEU A 99 -4.38 0.80 -17.97
C LEU A 99 -5.61 1.73 -18.01
N ALA A 100 -6.68 1.35 -18.71
CA ALA A 100 -7.86 2.22 -18.81
C ALA A 100 -8.57 2.33 -17.46
N ASP A 101 -8.68 1.23 -16.72
CA ASP A 101 -9.22 1.23 -15.36
C ASP A 101 -8.42 2.17 -14.44
N LEU A 102 -7.09 2.03 -14.47
CA LEU A 102 -6.19 2.85 -13.67
C LEU A 102 -6.30 4.35 -14.03
N ILE A 103 -6.29 4.69 -15.32
CA ILE A 103 -6.42 6.08 -15.75
C ILE A 103 -7.80 6.65 -15.39
N TRP A 104 -8.86 5.86 -15.44
CA TRP A 104 -10.18 6.34 -15.01
C TRP A 104 -10.22 6.63 -13.50
N ILE A 105 -9.64 5.75 -12.69
CA ILE A 105 -9.52 5.93 -11.22
C ILE A 105 -8.77 7.23 -10.92
N VAL A 106 -7.61 7.44 -11.55
CA VAL A 106 -6.78 8.64 -11.34
C VAL A 106 -7.47 9.89 -11.87
N ASN A 107 -8.04 9.83 -13.08
CA ASN A 107 -8.77 10.95 -13.69
C ASN A 107 -9.96 11.43 -12.85
N SER A 108 -10.56 10.54 -12.07
CA SER A 108 -11.63 10.88 -11.12
C SER A 108 -11.10 11.46 -9.78
N GLY A 109 -9.81 11.81 -9.72
CA GLY A 109 -9.17 12.49 -8.60
C GLY A 109 -8.70 11.56 -7.48
N ALA A 110 -8.59 10.25 -7.72
CA ALA A 110 -8.01 9.34 -6.72
C ALA A 110 -6.50 9.56 -6.64
N PHE A 111 -6.04 10.09 -5.50
CA PHE A 111 -4.60 10.21 -5.27
C PHE A 111 -4.10 8.93 -4.62
N GLU A 112 -4.83 8.46 -3.61
CA GLU A 112 -4.47 7.25 -2.89
C GLU A 112 -5.31 6.07 -3.38
N ILE A 113 -4.63 5.03 -3.84
CA ILE A 113 -5.19 3.77 -4.29
C ILE A 113 -4.76 2.70 -3.28
N HIS A 114 -5.73 2.04 -2.66
CA HIS A 114 -5.48 1.10 -1.57
C HIS A 114 -6.05 -0.29 -1.93
N PRO A 115 -5.22 -1.20 -2.48
CA PRO A 115 -5.66 -2.54 -2.77
C PRO A 115 -5.88 -3.35 -1.49
N PHE A 116 -6.81 -4.30 -1.58
CA PHE A 116 -6.95 -5.34 -0.56
C PHE A 116 -5.72 -6.25 -0.53
N LEU A 117 -5.44 -6.83 0.64
CA LEU A 117 -4.39 -7.85 0.80
C LEU A 117 -4.74 -9.21 0.19
N SER A 118 -5.93 -9.34 -0.41
CA SER A 118 -6.41 -10.54 -1.10
C SER A 118 -6.94 -10.18 -2.49
N ARG A 119 -7.19 -11.21 -3.30
CA ARG A 119 -7.75 -11.09 -4.65
C ARG A 119 -9.21 -11.54 -4.65
N VAL A 120 -9.99 -11.16 -5.67
CA VAL A 120 -11.42 -11.50 -5.79
C VAL A 120 -11.70 -13.01 -5.65
N ALA A 121 -10.84 -13.86 -6.21
CA ALA A 121 -11.02 -15.31 -6.19
C ALA A 121 -10.75 -15.93 -4.81
N THR A 122 -10.00 -15.24 -3.95
CA THR A 122 -9.56 -15.74 -2.64
C THR A 122 -9.76 -14.66 -1.58
N ILE A 123 -10.91 -14.00 -1.59
CA ILE A 123 -11.11 -12.76 -0.85
C ILE A 123 -10.84 -12.88 0.66
N GLU A 124 -11.08 -14.06 1.25
CA GLU A 124 -10.86 -14.33 2.68
C GLU A 124 -9.45 -14.84 3.01
N GLN A 125 -8.64 -15.09 1.98
CA GLN A 125 -7.29 -15.63 2.06
C GLN A 125 -6.30 -14.63 1.47
N PRO A 126 -5.68 -13.76 2.28
CA PRO A 126 -4.67 -12.83 1.80
C PRO A 126 -3.44 -13.57 1.28
N ASP A 127 -2.75 -12.94 0.33
CA ASP A 127 -1.48 -13.40 -0.21
C ASP A 127 -0.28 -12.65 0.36
N TYR A 128 -0.51 -11.72 1.30
CA TYR A 128 0.53 -10.98 2.02
C TYR A 128 0.29 -10.96 3.52
N VAL A 129 1.39 -11.00 4.28
CA VAL A 129 1.47 -10.39 5.61
C VAL A 129 2.06 -9.00 5.46
N VAL A 130 1.51 -8.02 6.16
CA VAL A 130 2.01 -6.64 6.12
C VAL A 130 2.31 -6.09 7.51
N PHE A 131 3.33 -5.24 7.58
CA PHE A 131 3.66 -4.43 8.75
C PHE A 131 3.70 -2.97 8.33
N ASP A 132 2.96 -2.12 9.04
CA ASP A 132 2.84 -0.68 8.76
C ASP A 132 3.50 0.09 9.91
N LEU A 133 4.56 0.81 9.60
CA LEU A 133 5.42 1.51 10.54
C LEU A 133 5.28 3.02 10.34
N ASP A 134 4.28 3.61 10.97
CA ASP A 134 4.05 5.04 10.91
C ASP A 134 4.61 5.75 12.16
N PRO A 135 5.59 6.66 12.00
CA PRO A 135 6.14 7.40 13.12
C PRO A 135 5.10 8.38 13.68
N MET A 136 4.84 8.29 14.98
CA MET A 136 4.04 9.24 15.76
C MET A 136 4.97 10.26 16.44
N GLU A 137 4.45 11.33 17.05
CA GLU A 137 5.15 12.58 17.45
C GLU A 137 6.59 12.50 18.02
N LYS A 138 7.03 11.39 18.63
CA LYS A 138 8.40 11.23 19.14
C LYS A 138 9.27 10.21 18.38
N ALA A 139 8.69 9.45 17.46
CA ALA A 139 9.40 8.48 16.64
C ALA A 139 10.06 9.17 15.45
N THR A 140 11.36 8.94 15.24
CA THR A 140 12.11 9.47 14.10
C THR A 140 12.08 8.48 12.94
N TRP A 141 12.50 8.95 11.75
CA TRP A 141 12.74 8.05 10.61
C TRP A 141 13.76 6.95 10.93
N GLN A 142 14.77 7.29 11.75
CA GLN A 142 15.74 6.32 12.24
C GLN A 142 15.07 5.20 13.04
N HIS A 143 14.14 5.52 13.94
CA HIS A 143 13.38 4.49 14.68
C HIS A 143 12.53 3.61 13.73
N VAL A 144 12.00 4.17 12.64
CA VAL A 144 11.27 3.40 11.62
C VAL A 144 12.20 2.40 10.93
N CYS A 145 13.39 2.84 10.50
CA CYS A 145 14.37 1.99 9.83
C CYS A 145 14.90 0.88 10.77
N GLU A 146 15.25 1.22 12.01
CA GLU A 146 15.71 0.25 13.02
C GLU A 146 14.62 -0.80 13.32
N THR A 147 13.36 -0.37 13.45
CA THR A 147 12.25 -1.29 13.64
C THR A 147 12.02 -2.17 12.41
N ALA A 148 12.15 -1.61 11.20
CA ALA A 148 12.00 -2.35 9.97
C ALA A 148 13.06 -3.45 9.82
N LEU A 149 14.32 -3.14 10.14
CA LEU A 149 15.41 -4.12 10.17
C LEU A 149 15.18 -5.20 11.23
N ALA A 150 14.67 -4.84 12.40
CA ALA A 150 14.32 -5.82 13.44
C ALA A 150 13.20 -6.76 12.98
N ILE A 151 12.18 -6.24 12.28
CA ILE A 151 11.14 -7.07 11.63
C ILE A 151 11.76 -7.98 10.57
N ALA A 152 12.60 -7.45 9.68
CA ALA A 152 13.28 -8.22 8.65
C ALA A 152 14.09 -9.37 9.25
N LYS A 153 14.86 -9.09 10.31
CA LYS A 153 15.66 -10.09 11.00
C LYS A 153 14.81 -11.13 11.69
N ALA A 154 13.72 -10.71 12.33
CA ALA A 154 12.77 -11.64 12.92
C ALA A 154 12.15 -12.55 11.85
N LEU A 155 11.78 -12.04 10.68
CA LEU A 155 11.23 -12.85 9.59
C LEU A 155 12.27 -13.82 8.99
N GLU A 156 13.52 -13.36 8.82
CA GLU A 156 14.63 -14.17 8.31
C GLU A 156 14.88 -15.40 9.19
N LEU A 157 14.81 -15.25 10.52
CA LEU A 157 14.97 -16.37 11.46
C LEU A 157 13.89 -17.46 11.29
N TRP A 158 12.75 -17.12 10.69
CA TRP A 158 11.68 -18.06 10.37
C TRP A 158 11.71 -18.52 8.91
N GLY A 159 12.77 -18.16 8.17
CA GLY A 159 12.97 -18.50 6.76
C GLY A 159 12.10 -17.68 5.80
N LEU A 160 11.68 -16.47 6.20
CA LEU A 160 10.82 -15.61 5.41
C LEU A 160 11.56 -14.38 4.87
N HIS A 161 11.35 -14.11 3.60
CA HIS A 161 11.78 -12.92 2.88
C HIS A 161 10.71 -11.83 2.94
N ALA A 162 11.16 -10.60 3.12
CA ALA A 162 10.32 -9.43 3.25
C ALA A 162 10.80 -8.30 2.33
N PHE A 163 9.88 -7.44 1.92
CA PHE A 163 10.12 -6.39 0.92
C PHE A 163 9.64 -5.05 1.46
N PRO A 164 10.56 -4.08 1.72
CA PRO A 164 10.21 -2.79 2.26
C PRO A 164 9.85 -1.80 1.15
N LYS A 165 8.95 -0.88 1.48
CA LYS A 165 8.69 0.34 0.71
C LYS A 165 8.41 1.49 1.64
N THR A 166 8.77 2.71 1.26
CA THR A 166 8.26 3.90 1.94
C THR A 166 6.74 3.91 1.82
N SER A 167 6.02 4.44 2.82
CA SER A 167 4.58 4.66 2.66
C SER A 167 4.30 5.78 1.65
N GLY A 168 5.31 6.59 1.32
CA GLY A 168 5.19 7.85 0.59
C GLY A 168 4.64 8.98 1.46
N SER A 169 4.33 8.73 2.74
CA SER A 169 3.96 9.77 3.71
C SER A 169 5.12 10.00 4.68
N THR A 170 5.12 9.29 5.80
CA THR A 170 6.08 9.50 6.91
C THR A 170 6.74 8.21 7.35
N GLY A 171 6.12 7.07 7.06
CA GLY A 171 6.52 5.75 7.53
C GLY A 171 7.01 4.79 6.45
N MET A 172 7.10 3.53 6.83
CA MET A 172 7.53 2.41 5.99
C MET A 172 6.54 1.25 6.09
N GLN A 173 6.39 0.51 5.00
CA GLN A 173 5.54 -0.67 4.91
C GLN A 173 6.39 -1.86 4.47
N ILE A 174 6.20 -2.98 5.14
CA ILE A 174 6.95 -4.22 4.88
C ILE A 174 5.95 -5.28 4.46
N PHE A 175 6.20 -5.90 3.31
CA PHE A 175 5.36 -6.94 2.75
C PHE A 175 6.08 -8.28 2.78
N VAL A 176 5.38 -9.32 3.21
CA VAL A 176 5.84 -10.71 3.22
C VAL A 176 4.89 -11.52 2.35
N PRO A 177 5.30 -11.91 1.13
CA PRO A 177 4.45 -12.71 0.26
C PRO A 177 4.32 -14.14 0.77
N ILE A 178 3.09 -14.63 0.83
CA ILE A 178 2.74 -15.94 1.41
C ILE A 178 1.90 -16.76 0.43
N LYS A 179 1.91 -18.08 0.62
CA LYS A 179 1.00 -18.98 -0.10
C LYS A 179 -0.45 -18.67 0.25
N LEU A 180 -1.34 -18.94 -0.71
CA LEU A 180 -2.78 -18.96 -0.45
C LEU A 180 -3.12 -20.12 0.49
N GLY A 181 -4.22 -20.00 1.22
CA GLY A 181 -4.72 -21.02 2.14
C GLY A 181 -4.78 -20.55 3.60
N TYR A 182 -4.15 -19.42 3.95
CA TYR A 182 -4.25 -18.85 5.29
C TYR A 182 -5.40 -17.86 5.39
N THR A 183 -6.15 -17.90 6.48
CA THR A 183 -7.17 -16.90 6.79
C THR A 183 -6.53 -15.61 7.29
N TYR A 184 -7.25 -14.49 7.17
CA TYR A 184 -6.82 -13.24 7.81
C TYR A 184 -6.54 -13.37 9.31
N GLU A 185 -7.25 -14.24 10.02
CA GLU A 185 -7.01 -14.47 11.44
C GLU A 185 -5.65 -15.14 11.67
N GLN A 186 -5.31 -16.16 10.90
CA GLN A 186 -4.01 -16.84 10.97
C GLN A 186 -2.86 -15.88 10.65
N VAL A 187 -3.01 -15.10 9.57
CA VAL A 187 -2.01 -14.10 9.18
C VAL A 187 -1.83 -13.03 10.26
N ARG A 188 -2.91 -12.57 10.89
CA ARG A 188 -2.85 -11.60 11.98
C ARG A 188 -2.18 -12.16 13.24
N LYS A 189 -2.44 -13.42 13.59
CA LYS A 189 -1.78 -14.10 14.71
C LYS A 189 -0.27 -14.20 14.48
N PHE A 190 0.11 -14.58 13.26
CA PHE A 190 1.51 -14.61 12.86
C PHE A 190 2.17 -13.22 12.94
N ALA A 191 1.54 -12.19 12.35
CA ALA A 191 2.04 -10.82 12.42
C ALA A 191 2.19 -10.34 13.87
N LEU A 192 1.24 -10.66 14.75
CA LEU A 192 1.32 -10.34 16.18
C LEU A 192 2.54 -11.00 16.85
N ALA A 193 2.82 -12.27 16.54
CA ALA A 193 3.98 -12.97 17.11
C ALA A 193 5.31 -12.30 16.71
N ILE A 194 5.44 -11.89 15.44
CA ILE A 194 6.60 -11.11 14.97
C ILE A 194 6.67 -9.77 15.70
N CYS A 195 5.56 -9.03 15.80
CA CYS A 195 5.54 -7.76 16.51
C CYS A 195 5.89 -7.91 18.01
N GLN A 196 5.48 -8.99 18.67
CA GLN A 196 5.86 -9.28 20.06
C GLN A 196 7.35 -9.56 20.20
N ALA A 197 7.93 -10.33 19.27
CA ALA A 197 9.37 -10.57 19.24
C ALA A 197 10.16 -9.28 19.02
N VAL A 198 9.71 -8.42 18.11
CA VAL A 198 10.32 -7.11 17.87
C VAL A 198 10.17 -6.19 19.09
N GLN A 199 9.00 -6.16 19.72
CA GLN A 199 8.78 -5.35 20.92
C GLN A 199 9.67 -5.79 22.09
N SER A 200 9.95 -7.08 22.24
CA SER A 200 10.81 -7.56 23.33
C SER A 200 12.28 -7.13 23.17
N VAL A 201 12.76 -6.97 21.93
CA VAL A 201 14.12 -6.49 21.65
C VAL A 201 14.21 -4.96 21.57
N LEU A 202 13.11 -4.28 21.20
CA LEU A 202 13.03 -2.83 21.06
C LEU A 202 11.94 -2.17 21.95
N PRO A 203 11.87 -2.47 23.27
CA PRO A 203 10.74 -2.07 24.13
C PRO A 203 10.68 -0.56 24.43
N HIS A 204 11.80 0.13 24.25
CA HIS A 204 11.89 1.58 24.48
C HIS A 204 11.37 2.39 23.28
N MET A 205 11.41 1.84 22.07
CA MET A 205 11.00 2.52 20.84
C MET A 205 9.70 2.00 20.23
N THR A 206 9.27 0.77 20.54
CA THR A 206 8.06 0.16 19.94
C THR A 206 6.96 -0.13 20.96
N THR A 207 5.72 -0.22 20.49
CA THR A 207 4.55 -0.56 21.30
C THR A 207 3.48 -1.33 20.53
N LEU A 208 2.79 -2.23 21.23
CA LEU A 208 1.55 -2.89 20.78
C LEU A 208 0.29 -2.19 21.29
N GLU A 209 0.43 -1.10 22.05
CA GLU A 209 -0.71 -0.36 22.60
C GLU A 209 -1.47 0.39 21.49
N ARG A 210 -2.75 0.07 21.39
CA ARG A 210 -3.64 0.58 20.33
C ARG A 210 -4.02 2.02 20.56
N LYS A 211 -4.24 2.45 21.81
CA LYS A 211 -4.66 3.81 22.15
C LYS A 211 -3.48 4.76 21.99
N ILE A 212 -3.58 5.71 21.06
CA ILE A 212 -2.53 6.70 20.77
C ILE A 212 -2.03 7.39 22.05
N ALA A 213 -2.94 7.80 22.94
CA ALA A 213 -2.62 8.47 24.20
C ALA A 213 -1.75 7.62 25.16
N LYS A 214 -1.72 6.29 25.00
CA LYS A 214 -0.94 5.35 25.82
C LYS A 214 0.31 4.83 25.10
N ARG A 215 0.60 5.31 23.89
CA ARG A 215 1.80 4.89 23.13
C ARG A 215 3.07 5.56 23.65
N GLU A 216 2.94 6.64 24.42
CA GLU A 216 4.06 7.38 25.01
C GLU A 216 5.09 7.88 23.97
N GLY A 217 4.67 8.03 22.71
CA GLY A 217 5.52 8.43 21.59
C GLY A 217 6.31 7.30 20.94
N LYS A 218 6.12 6.05 21.36
CA LYS A 218 6.70 4.85 20.73
C LYS A 218 6.02 4.54 19.40
N LEU A 219 6.77 3.90 18.50
CA LEU A 219 6.30 3.41 17.22
C LEU A 219 5.32 2.25 17.42
N TYR A 220 4.11 2.38 16.88
CA TYR A 220 3.10 1.34 16.99
C TYR A 220 3.34 0.26 15.93
N LEU A 221 3.42 -0.99 16.37
CA LEU A 221 3.56 -2.15 15.48
C LEU A 221 2.16 -2.62 15.05
N ASP A 222 1.66 -2.08 13.94
CA ASP A 222 0.26 -2.30 13.53
C ASP A 222 0.01 -3.65 12.86
N TYR A 223 -0.06 -4.71 13.67
CA TYR A 223 -0.43 -6.05 13.19
C TYR A 223 -1.90 -6.13 12.73
N LEU A 224 -2.76 -5.16 13.06
CA LEU A 224 -4.19 -5.17 12.72
C LEU A 224 -4.46 -4.79 11.27
N GLN A 225 -3.46 -4.30 10.53
CA GLN A 225 -3.56 -4.09 9.08
C GLN A 225 -3.76 -5.42 8.33
N ASN A 226 -3.46 -6.56 8.97
CA ASN A 226 -3.75 -7.90 8.47
C ASN A 226 -5.22 -8.27 8.75
N GLY A 227 -6.15 -7.65 8.04
CA GLY A 227 -7.58 -7.93 8.15
C GLY A 227 -8.33 -7.73 6.85
N LEU A 228 -9.46 -8.41 6.71
CA LEU A 228 -10.33 -8.23 5.55
C LEU A 228 -10.78 -6.76 5.45
N GLY A 229 -10.62 -6.17 4.26
CA GLY A 229 -10.96 -4.78 4.00
C GLY A 229 -10.03 -3.74 4.66
N LYS A 230 -8.96 -4.18 5.33
CA LYS A 230 -7.82 -3.32 5.66
C LYS A 230 -6.94 -3.18 4.42
N THR A 231 -6.37 -1.98 4.25
CA THR A 231 -5.71 -1.62 3.01
C THR A 231 -4.57 -0.65 3.29
N LEU A 232 -3.48 -0.79 2.54
CA LEU A 232 -2.33 0.13 2.53
C LEU A 232 -2.26 0.82 1.17
N ALA A 233 -1.58 1.97 1.09
CA ALA A 233 -1.33 2.60 -0.21
C ALA A 233 -0.55 1.64 -1.11
N THR A 234 -0.95 1.52 -2.38
CA THR A 234 -0.26 0.67 -3.34
C THR A 234 1.20 1.10 -3.50
N VAL A 235 2.08 0.14 -3.78
CA VAL A 235 3.42 0.44 -4.30
C VAL A 235 3.29 1.33 -5.53
N TYR A 236 4.20 2.29 -5.72
CA TYR A 236 4.16 3.29 -6.80
C TYR A 236 2.94 4.24 -6.78
N GLY A 237 2.06 4.14 -5.79
CA GLY A 237 0.93 5.05 -5.63
C GLY A 237 1.36 6.45 -5.18
N VAL A 238 0.78 7.48 -5.78
CA VAL A 238 0.96 8.88 -5.38
C VAL A 238 0.35 9.12 -4.00
N ARG A 239 0.96 10.00 -3.20
CA ARG A 239 0.45 10.44 -1.91
C ARG A 239 0.18 11.95 -1.91
N PRO A 240 -0.84 12.43 -1.18
CA PRO A 240 -1.20 13.84 -1.06
C PRO A 240 -0.21 14.59 -0.14
N LYS A 241 1.06 14.65 -0.55
CA LYS A 241 2.16 15.31 0.17
C LYS A 241 2.90 16.28 -0.74
N PRO A 242 3.62 17.28 -0.20
CA PRO A 242 4.41 18.21 -1.01
C PRO A 242 5.29 17.47 -2.02
N GLY A 243 5.24 17.88 -3.29
CA GLY A 243 6.00 17.26 -4.38
C GLY A 243 5.38 15.99 -4.99
N ALA A 244 4.14 15.62 -4.62
CA ALA A 244 3.48 14.39 -5.08
C ALA A 244 4.37 13.16 -4.86
N THR A 245 4.66 12.89 -3.59
CA THR A 245 5.50 11.76 -3.20
C THR A 245 4.85 10.42 -3.59
N VAL A 246 5.66 9.38 -3.66
CA VAL A 246 5.23 8.04 -4.10
C VAL A 246 5.62 7.00 -3.06
N SER A 247 4.79 5.98 -2.86
CA SER A 247 5.15 4.80 -2.07
C SER A 247 6.22 3.98 -2.82
N ALA A 248 7.49 4.17 -2.46
CA ALA A 248 8.62 3.70 -3.24
C ALA A 248 9.29 2.46 -2.60
N PRO A 249 9.50 1.38 -3.35
CA PRO A 249 10.30 0.23 -2.91
C PRO A 249 11.74 0.60 -2.56
N LEU A 250 12.24 -0.03 -1.51
CA LEU A 250 13.60 0.11 -1.02
C LEU A 250 14.32 -1.24 -1.02
N THR A 251 15.64 -1.20 -1.12
CA THR A 251 16.52 -2.30 -0.74
C THR A 251 16.70 -2.32 0.78
N TRP A 252 17.10 -3.46 1.36
CA TRP A 252 17.38 -3.52 2.80
C TRP A 252 18.64 -2.74 3.17
N GLU A 253 19.58 -2.60 2.24
CA GLU A 253 20.78 -1.77 2.36
C GLU A 253 20.41 -0.29 2.51
N GLU A 254 19.52 0.24 1.66
CA GLU A 254 19.02 1.62 1.78
C GLU A 254 18.26 1.85 3.10
N VAL A 255 17.53 0.83 3.58
CA VAL A 255 16.88 0.90 4.90
C VAL A 255 17.91 0.96 6.03
N ALA A 256 19.03 0.22 5.91
CA ALA A 256 20.09 0.21 6.91
C ALA A 256 20.91 1.51 6.93
N GLU A 257 21.11 2.13 5.78
CA GLU A 257 21.75 3.44 5.66
C GLU A 257 20.87 4.56 6.24
N ALA A 258 19.54 4.43 6.16
CA ALA A 258 18.56 5.38 6.69
C ALA A 258 18.66 6.83 6.16
N GLU A 259 19.41 7.04 5.07
CA GLU A 259 19.61 8.35 4.44
C GLU A 259 18.41 8.79 3.59
N LEU A 260 17.74 7.83 2.92
CA LEU A 260 16.57 8.10 2.07
C LEU A 260 15.30 8.22 2.91
N ARG A 261 14.48 9.21 2.59
CA ARG A 261 13.21 9.54 3.26
C ARG A 261 12.05 9.38 2.28
N PRO A 262 10.81 9.21 2.78
CA PRO A 262 9.62 9.15 1.91
C PRO A 262 9.48 10.36 0.96
N ALA A 263 9.94 11.54 1.38
CA ALA A 263 9.89 12.77 0.58
C ALA A 263 10.84 12.77 -0.63
N ASP A 264 11.86 11.91 -0.63
CA ASP A 264 12.86 11.86 -1.70
C ASP A 264 12.34 11.13 -2.94
N PHE A 265 11.19 10.46 -2.85
CA PHE A 265 10.57 9.73 -3.95
C PHE A 265 9.28 10.42 -4.40
N THR A 266 9.27 10.91 -5.64
CA THR A 266 8.16 11.66 -6.23
C THR A 266 7.84 11.13 -7.62
N ILE A 267 6.70 11.55 -8.18
CA ILE A 267 6.35 11.24 -9.57
C ILE A 267 7.41 11.68 -10.58
N ASN A 268 8.26 12.66 -10.22
CA ASN A 268 9.28 13.22 -11.11
C ASN A 268 10.58 12.40 -11.17
N ASN A 269 10.85 11.52 -10.20
CA ASN A 269 12.12 10.79 -10.13
C ASN A 269 11.98 9.26 -10.05
N ILE A 270 10.83 8.76 -9.58
CA ILE A 270 10.65 7.32 -9.33
C ILE A 270 10.75 6.49 -10.63
N LEU A 271 10.33 7.04 -11.76
CA LEU A 271 10.42 6.36 -13.06
C LEU A 271 11.87 6.09 -13.46
N GLN A 272 12.78 7.05 -13.23
CA GLN A 272 14.20 6.85 -13.51
C GLN A 272 14.78 5.76 -12.60
N ARG A 273 14.38 5.75 -11.32
CA ARG A 273 14.80 4.73 -10.37
C ARG A 273 14.39 3.33 -10.82
N VAL A 274 13.13 3.13 -11.17
CA VAL A 274 12.62 1.82 -11.62
C VAL A 274 13.29 1.38 -12.93
N ARG A 275 13.56 2.31 -13.85
CA ARG A 275 14.31 2.01 -15.10
C ARG A 275 15.75 1.56 -14.81
N ASN A 276 16.39 2.11 -13.77
CA ASN A 276 17.77 1.80 -13.43
C ASN A 276 17.90 0.51 -12.59
N MET A 277 17.00 0.30 -11.64
CA MET A 277 17.09 -0.77 -10.64
C MET A 277 16.16 -1.96 -10.93
N GLY A 278 15.23 -1.81 -11.87
CA GLY A 278 14.10 -2.72 -12.04
C GLY A 278 13.02 -2.50 -10.96
N ASP A 279 12.01 -3.37 -10.96
CA ASP A 279 10.98 -3.37 -9.93
C ASP A 279 11.43 -4.19 -8.72
N LEU A 280 11.97 -3.49 -7.72
CA LEU A 280 12.38 -4.08 -6.43
C LEU A 280 11.23 -4.76 -5.69
N PHE A 281 9.97 -4.45 -6.03
CA PHE A 281 8.77 -5.02 -5.43
C PHE A 281 8.17 -6.18 -6.24
N ALA A 282 8.66 -6.44 -7.46
CA ALA A 282 8.21 -7.56 -8.29
C ALA A 282 8.22 -8.92 -7.57
N PRO A 283 9.19 -9.24 -6.69
CA PRO A 283 9.17 -10.49 -5.92
C PRO A 283 7.91 -10.69 -5.07
N VAL A 284 7.26 -9.61 -4.62
CA VAL A 284 5.99 -9.68 -3.86
C VAL A 284 4.88 -10.34 -4.67
N GLN A 285 4.88 -10.23 -6.01
CA GLN A 285 3.91 -10.94 -6.85
C GLN A 285 4.25 -12.41 -7.12
N ASN A 286 5.54 -12.76 -7.07
CA ASN A 286 6.06 -14.00 -7.66
C ASN A 286 6.52 -15.03 -6.62
N ILE A 287 6.79 -14.60 -5.39
CA ILE A 287 7.18 -15.48 -4.29
C ILE A 287 5.93 -15.93 -3.53
N ALA A 288 5.92 -17.17 -3.06
CA ALA A 288 4.85 -17.70 -2.21
C ALA A 288 5.43 -18.55 -1.07
N GLN A 289 5.51 -17.96 0.13
CA GLN A 289 6.16 -18.57 1.30
C GLN A 289 5.13 -19.28 2.19
N SER A 290 5.52 -20.42 2.77
CA SER A 290 4.64 -21.15 3.70
C SER A 290 4.79 -20.59 5.12
N LEU A 291 3.66 -20.52 5.83
CA LEU A 291 3.58 -20.26 7.26
C LEU A 291 3.27 -21.55 8.06
N ASP A 292 3.24 -22.72 7.42
CA ASP A 292 2.74 -23.98 8.03
C ASP A 292 3.56 -24.36 9.26
N HIS A 293 4.89 -24.39 9.13
CA HIS A 293 5.83 -24.69 10.22
C HIS A 293 5.74 -23.69 11.37
N ILE A 294 5.22 -22.49 11.10
CA ILE A 294 5.10 -21.40 12.07
C ILE A 294 3.83 -21.55 12.89
N LEU A 295 2.72 -21.85 12.21
CA LEU A 295 1.42 -22.00 12.84
C LEU A 295 1.35 -23.29 13.69
N GLU A 296 1.98 -24.38 13.23
CA GLU A 296 2.06 -25.65 13.98
C GLU A 296 2.85 -25.52 15.31
N GLN A 297 3.94 -24.75 15.31
CA GLN A 297 4.73 -24.49 16.53
C GLN A 297 3.98 -23.63 17.56
N GLY A 298 3.05 -22.78 17.10
CA GLY A 298 2.20 -21.97 17.97
C GLY A 298 1.09 -22.77 18.66
N GLU A 299 0.63 -23.86 18.04
CA GLU A 299 -0.37 -24.77 18.63
C GLU A 299 0.26 -25.75 19.62
N SER A 300 1.50 -26.16 19.38
CA SER A 300 2.25 -27.11 20.24
C SER A 300 2.74 -26.51 21.57
N ARG A 301 2.62 -25.18 21.76
CA ARG A 301 3.01 -24.46 22.99
C ARG A 301 1.82 -24.02 23.86
N LYS A 302 0.60 -24.46 23.53
CA LYS A 302 -0.59 -24.36 24.39
C LYS A 302 -0.74 -25.61 25.24
#